data_AF-A0A9P4WKJ8-F1
#
_entry.id   AF-A0A9P4WKJ8-F1
#
_cell.length_a   1.000
_cell.length_b   1.000
_cell.length_c   1.000
_cell.angle_alpha   90.00
_cell.angle_beta   90.00
_cell.angle_gamma   90.00
#
_symmetry.space_group_name_H-M   'P 1'
#
loop_
_entity.id
_entity.type
_entity.pdbx_description
1 polymer ?
#
loop_
_entity_poly.entity_id
_entity_poly.type
_entity_poly.pdbx_seq_one_letter_code
_entity_poly.pdbx_strand_id
1 'polypeptide(L)'
;MFSKLSWSGLFAVLAVADAREIRFPSISGFTADQAVMGVITPDIHQGKFGGLSTYANLPYVHCLSADGEDVEKFDIAILGAPFDTGVTARPGTRFGPSGIRRGSSRISADGSWSIYTGENTFVDWAKIVDCGDAPLTFLDNTVALKQLDQAHNVISARKTNSSEFTVPRIVTLGGDHTTTLSALRSTHNHWGPVSVIHFDSHIDTWDPKVLGGGISHYAGVNHGTFLHIAHEEGLIRNTSIHAGIRAPVVRPKGDVRNDVRCGFEIVRARDIDRMGIPGIINSLKKRVAGSKVYISVDIDVLDPAYAPATGTAEVGGWTTRELLSILDGLGGLEVVGADVVEVAPVYDNAGETTTSPEQHQHNMSGTEEPKKERFAPKEPVTLNPPKDDIITREHLAKCDGTNEGYPTLVGIKGDVFDVSGKETYAPGKGYHVFAGKEPNHALGKSSLKPEDCVPDYSTLSETETKTLNDWHIFFSKRYNIVGRLPKAENESRI
;
A
#
# COMPACT_ATOMS: atom_id res chain seq x y z
N MET A 1 55.20 -44.00 -59.92
CA MET A 1 53.96 -44.59 -60.46
C MET A 1 52.83 -43.61 -60.18
N PHE A 2 52.37 -42.92 -61.22
CA PHE A 2 51.29 -41.92 -61.18
C PHE A 2 49.92 -42.62 -61.11
N SER A 3 49.00 -42.12 -60.27
CA SER A 3 47.56 -41.91 -60.59
C SER A 3 46.87 -41.33 -59.35
N LYS A 4 46.40 -40.08 -59.33
CA LYS A 4 45.18 -39.48 -59.89
C LYS A 4 44.21 -39.09 -58.76
N LEU A 5 43.99 -37.78 -58.68
CA LEU A 5 42.77 -37.02 -58.30
C LEU A 5 41.75 -37.64 -57.32
N SER A 6 41.42 -36.87 -56.28
CA SER A 6 40.06 -36.33 -56.15
C SER A 6 40.05 -35.10 -55.22
N TRP A 7 39.42 -34.04 -55.68
CA TRP A 7 39.19 -32.79 -54.99
C TRP A 7 37.71 -32.77 -54.57
N SER A 8 37.43 -32.63 -53.27
CA SER A 8 36.10 -32.33 -52.71
C SER A 8 36.38 -31.76 -51.32
N GLY A 9 36.45 -30.44 -51.14
CA GLY A 9 35.26 -29.61 -50.97
C GLY A 9 35.00 -29.41 -49.47
N LEU A 10 35.80 -28.58 -48.80
CA LEU A 10 35.50 -28.11 -47.44
C LEU A 10 34.96 -26.69 -47.54
N PHE A 11 33.65 -26.54 -47.35
CA PHE A 11 32.99 -25.25 -47.17
C PHE A 11 33.50 -24.60 -45.88
N ALA A 12 34.29 -23.54 -46.00
CA ALA A 12 34.54 -22.62 -44.90
C ALA A 12 33.30 -21.71 -44.77
N VAL A 13 32.45 -21.99 -43.78
CA VAL A 13 31.42 -21.04 -43.35
C VAL A 13 32.14 -19.91 -42.63
N LEU A 14 32.47 -18.85 -43.37
CA LEU A 14 32.84 -17.56 -42.80
C LEU A 14 31.59 -16.97 -42.15
N ALA A 15 31.45 -17.15 -40.84
CA ALA A 15 30.54 -16.35 -40.04
C ALA A 15 31.04 -14.90 -40.08
N VAL A 16 30.42 -14.07 -40.92
CA VAL A 16 30.62 -12.63 -40.89
C VAL A 16 29.95 -12.15 -39.60
N ALA A 17 30.75 -11.96 -38.55
CA ALA A 17 30.31 -11.19 -37.40
C ALA A 17 30.18 -9.74 -37.88
N ASP A 18 28.95 -9.29 -38.11
CA ASP A 18 28.63 -7.88 -38.29
C ASP A 18 28.81 -7.17 -36.94
N ALA A 19 30.08 -6.99 -36.54
CA ALA A 19 30.42 -6.10 -35.45
C ALA A 19 30.13 -4.68 -35.97
N ARG A 20 28.95 -4.15 -35.64
CA ARG A 20 28.63 -2.74 -35.87
C ARG A 20 29.72 -1.91 -35.20
N GLU A 21 30.61 -1.35 -36.00
CA GLU A 21 31.59 -0.36 -35.54
C GLU A 21 30.78 0.85 -35.04
N ILE A 22 30.68 1.00 -33.72
CA ILE A 22 30.02 2.16 -33.11
C ILE A 22 30.94 3.37 -33.34
N ARG A 23 30.77 4.03 -34.48
CA ARG A 23 31.33 5.37 -34.71
C ARG A 23 30.39 6.37 -34.08
N PHE A 24 30.79 6.93 -32.95
CA PHE A 24 30.12 8.12 -32.41
C PHE A 24 30.25 9.24 -33.45
N PRO A 25 29.13 9.81 -33.95
CA PRO A 25 29.19 10.89 -34.92
C PRO A 25 29.95 12.09 -34.33
N SER A 26 30.72 12.80 -35.15
CA SER A 26 31.49 13.99 -34.75
C SER A 26 30.62 15.20 -34.39
N ILE A 27 29.32 15.07 -34.60
CA ILE A 27 28.27 16.04 -34.33
C ILE A 27 27.29 15.29 -33.41
N SER A 28 26.80 15.91 -32.33
CA SER A 28 25.90 15.21 -31.40
C SER A 28 24.76 14.57 -32.21
N GLY A 29 24.60 13.25 -32.09
CA GLY A 29 23.56 12.51 -32.81
C GLY A 29 22.13 12.85 -32.35
N PHE A 30 21.97 13.96 -31.63
CA PHE A 30 20.67 14.50 -31.22
C PHE A 30 19.99 15.09 -32.45
N THR A 31 19.04 14.35 -33.00
CA THR A 31 17.99 14.96 -33.80
C THR A 31 17.02 15.64 -32.84
N ALA A 32 16.74 16.93 -33.04
CA ALA A 32 15.94 17.74 -32.12
C ALA A 32 14.51 17.19 -31.85
N ASP A 33 14.08 16.21 -32.65
CA ASP A 33 12.76 15.56 -32.54
C ASP A 33 12.74 14.31 -31.65
N GLN A 34 13.90 13.81 -31.19
CA GLN A 34 13.94 12.69 -30.24
C GLN A 34 14.07 13.19 -28.80
N ALA A 35 12.93 13.47 -28.18
CA ALA A 35 12.87 13.64 -26.73
C ALA A 35 13.16 12.30 -26.05
N VAL A 36 14.35 12.16 -25.45
CA VAL A 36 14.63 11.04 -24.55
C VAL A 36 14.15 11.46 -23.17
N MET A 37 13.15 10.77 -22.61
CA MET A 37 12.55 11.12 -21.32
C MET A 37 12.09 12.59 -21.23
N GLY A 38 11.56 13.15 -22.33
CA GLY A 38 11.01 14.51 -22.34
C GLY A 38 12.03 15.64 -22.48
N VAL A 39 13.34 15.37 -22.58
CA VAL A 39 14.36 16.41 -22.68
C VAL A 39 14.93 16.50 -24.11
N ILE A 40 14.85 17.71 -24.69
CA ILE A 40 15.32 18.04 -26.04
C ILE A 40 16.81 18.47 -26.03
N THR A 41 17.30 18.93 -24.87
CA THR A 41 18.71 19.26 -24.61
C THR A 41 19.32 18.24 -23.65
N PRO A 42 20.63 17.95 -23.67
CA PRO A 42 21.26 17.13 -22.63
C PRO A 42 21.02 17.76 -21.26
N ASP A 43 20.19 17.16 -20.41
CA ASP A 43 20.06 17.57 -19.02
C ASP A 43 21.34 17.18 -18.28
N ILE A 44 22.10 18.19 -17.84
CA ILE A 44 23.31 18.02 -17.05
C ILE A 44 23.07 18.23 -15.55
N HIS A 45 21.84 18.59 -15.17
CA HIS A 45 21.46 18.87 -13.78
C HIS A 45 20.99 17.60 -13.05
N GLN A 46 20.53 16.58 -13.78
CA GLN A 46 20.01 15.34 -13.21
C GLN A 46 20.60 14.10 -13.88
N GLY A 47 20.89 13.07 -13.10
CA GLY A 47 21.37 11.79 -13.62
C GLY A 47 21.05 10.67 -12.65
N LYS A 48 20.44 9.57 -13.14
CA LYS A 48 20.07 8.43 -12.27
C LYS A 48 21.25 7.76 -11.56
N PHE A 49 22.46 7.90 -12.10
CA PHE A 49 23.68 7.29 -11.58
C PHE A 49 24.79 8.33 -11.30
N GLY A 50 24.43 9.61 -11.17
CA GLY A 50 25.38 10.70 -10.91
C GLY A 50 24.74 11.81 -10.08
N GLY A 51 25.54 12.62 -9.40
CA GLY A 51 25.04 13.64 -8.47
C GLY A 51 24.89 13.12 -7.03
N LEU A 52 24.07 13.80 -6.23
CA LEU A 52 23.79 13.39 -4.85
C LEU A 52 22.90 12.14 -4.84
N SER A 53 23.32 11.11 -4.09
CA SER A 53 22.57 9.85 -3.99
C SER A 53 21.46 9.97 -2.94
N THR A 54 20.28 10.42 -3.35
CA THR A 54 19.04 10.45 -2.54
C THR A 54 18.16 9.23 -2.81
N TYR A 55 17.20 8.96 -1.91
CA TYR A 55 16.21 7.92 -2.08
C TYR A 55 15.35 8.21 -3.33
N ALA A 56 15.25 7.23 -4.23
CA ALA A 56 14.48 7.31 -5.47
C ALA A 56 14.77 8.56 -6.34
N ASN A 57 16.00 9.10 -6.25
CA ASN A 57 16.41 10.37 -6.87
C ASN A 57 15.49 11.56 -6.48
N LEU A 58 14.88 11.53 -5.30
CA LEU A 58 14.05 12.61 -4.79
C LEU A 58 14.89 13.86 -4.48
N PRO A 59 14.29 15.07 -4.52
CA PRO A 59 14.97 16.29 -4.11
C PRO A 59 15.48 16.20 -2.67
N TYR A 60 16.72 16.62 -2.46
CA TYR A 60 17.29 16.80 -1.13
C TYR A 60 16.79 18.11 -0.51
N VAL A 61 16.31 18.05 0.72
CA VAL A 61 15.99 19.22 1.56
C VAL A 61 16.76 19.09 2.87
N HIS A 62 17.42 20.16 3.30
CA HIS A 62 18.13 20.16 4.59
C HIS A 62 17.14 20.31 5.76
N CYS A 63 16.34 19.26 6.01
CA CYS A 63 15.24 19.28 6.97
C CYS A 63 15.70 19.50 8.43
N LEU A 64 16.99 19.29 8.72
CA LEU A 64 17.61 19.47 10.04
C LEU A 64 18.25 20.87 10.22
N SER A 65 18.05 21.79 9.27
CA SER A 65 18.46 23.20 9.39
C SER A 65 18.01 23.84 10.72
N ALA A 66 18.77 24.82 11.22
CA ALA A 66 18.43 25.48 12.48
C ALA A 66 17.07 26.20 12.40
N ASP A 67 16.44 26.40 13.57
CA ASP A 67 15.21 27.19 13.66
C ASP A 67 15.41 28.62 13.16
N GLY A 68 14.56 29.06 12.24
CA GLY A 68 14.63 30.39 11.63
C GLY A 68 15.21 30.42 10.20
N GLU A 69 15.78 29.31 9.72
CA GLU A 69 16.05 29.14 8.28
C GLU A 69 14.77 28.76 7.54
N ASP A 70 14.60 29.28 6.32
CA ASP A 70 13.45 28.96 5.47
C ASP A 70 13.65 27.57 4.86
N VAL A 71 13.09 26.56 5.52
CA VAL A 71 13.07 25.17 5.05
C VAL A 71 11.86 24.98 4.15
N GLU A 72 12.12 24.50 2.94
CA GLU A 72 11.09 24.18 1.96
C GLU A 72 10.03 23.24 2.57
N LYS A 73 8.75 23.52 2.30
CA LYS A 73 7.63 22.71 2.80
C LYS A 73 7.58 21.36 2.10
N PHE A 74 7.23 20.31 2.83
CA PHE A 74 7.07 18.94 2.34
C PHE A 74 6.05 18.17 3.19
N ASP A 75 5.42 17.15 2.61
CA ASP A 75 4.39 16.35 3.28
C ASP A 75 4.92 15.02 3.81
N ILE A 76 5.94 14.46 3.15
CA ILE A 76 6.62 13.23 3.54
C ILE A 76 8.14 13.43 3.50
N ALA A 77 8.81 13.13 4.61
CA ALA A 77 10.26 13.15 4.74
C ALA A 77 10.83 11.73 4.73
N ILE A 78 11.80 11.48 3.86
CA ILE A 78 12.68 10.31 3.96
C ILE A 78 13.85 10.67 4.88
N LEU A 79 14.01 9.97 5.99
CA LEU A 79 15.09 10.19 6.97
C LEU A 79 15.92 8.91 7.11
N GLY A 80 17.24 8.99 6.96
CA GLY A 80 18.11 7.87 7.31
C GLY A 80 18.50 7.86 8.78
N ALA A 81 18.54 6.68 9.40
CA ALA A 81 18.95 6.46 10.78
C ALA A 81 20.11 5.44 10.85
N PRO A 82 21.35 5.82 10.49
CA PRO A 82 22.49 4.90 10.41
C PRO A 82 22.98 4.46 11.81
N PHE A 83 22.32 3.44 12.38
CA PHE A 83 22.54 2.95 13.75
C PHE A 83 22.48 1.43 13.80
N ASP A 84 23.44 0.74 14.41
CA ASP A 84 23.40 -0.73 14.54
C ASP A 84 24.04 -1.27 15.83
N THR A 85 24.15 -0.41 16.83
CA THR A 85 24.80 -0.78 18.09
C THR A 85 23.83 -1.42 19.08
N GLY A 86 22.55 -1.58 18.69
CA GLY A 86 21.52 -2.34 19.40
C GLY A 86 21.36 -3.78 18.91
N VAL A 87 22.14 -4.23 17.92
CA VAL A 87 22.07 -5.61 17.42
C VAL A 87 22.64 -6.63 18.41
N THR A 88 22.08 -7.85 18.38
CA THR A 88 22.55 -8.98 19.21
C THR A 88 23.44 -9.98 18.45
N ALA A 89 23.36 -10.00 17.11
CA ALA A 89 24.07 -10.94 16.26
C ALA A 89 25.04 -10.24 15.30
N ARG A 90 24.63 -10.00 14.06
CA ARG A 90 25.47 -9.49 12.99
C ARG A 90 25.27 -7.98 12.80
N PRO A 91 26.31 -7.14 12.97
CA PRO A 91 26.22 -5.70 12.70
C PRO A 91 26.34 -5.37 11.20
N GLY A 92 26.12 -4.12 10.82
CA GLY A 92 26.24 -3.66 9.43
C GLY A 92 25.07 -2.81 8.95
N THR A 93 23.99 -2.75 9.73
CA THR A 93 22.77 -2.01 9.38
C THR A 93 22.96 -0.50 9.48
N ARG A 94 24.05 0.00 10.10
CA ARG A 94 24.43 1.43 10.01
C ARG A 94 24.68 1.89 8.57
N PHE A 95 24.97 0.96 7.66
CA PHE A 95 25.13 1.25 6.23
C PHE A 95 23.81 1.09 5.45
N GLY A 96 22.76 0.58 6.08
CA GLY A 96 21.42 0.38 5.53
C GLY A 96 20.88 1.59 4.78
N PRO A 97 20.84 2.81 5.36
CA PRO A 97 20.27 3.98 4.69
C PRO A 97 20.95 4.29 3.36
N SER A 98 22.28 4.20 3.31
CA SER A 98 23.04 4.42 2.07
C SER A 98 22.85 3.29 1.05
N GLY A 99 22.75 2.04 1.53
CA GLY A 99 22.43 0.88 0.70
C GLY A 99 21.05 1.00 0.05
N ILE A 100 20.04 1.39 0.82
CA ILE A 100 18.67 1.58 0.32
C ILE A 100 18.61 2.71 -0.72
N ARG A 101 19.26 3.85 -0.46
CA ARG A 101 19.35 4.93 -1.46
C ARG A 101 20.02 4.46 -2.75
N ARG A 102 21.10 3.69 -2.65
CA ARG A 102 21.79 3.12 -3.81
C ARG A 102 20.94 2.10 -4.57
N GLY A 103 20.18 1.25 -3.87
CA GLY A 103 19.23 0.33 -4.51
C GLY A 103 18.18 1.08 -5.31
N SER A 104 17.64 2.15 -4.70
CA SER A 104 16.59 2.98 -5.30
C SER A 104 17.03 3.83 -6.50
N SER A 105 18.31 3.85 -6.90
CA SER A 105 18.82 4.74 -7.95
C SER A 105 18.17 4.55 -9.34
N ARG A 106 17.53 3.40 -9.62
CA ARG A 106 16.77 3.21 -10.87
C ARG A 106 15.42 3.91 -10.90
N ILE A 107 14.87 4.22 -9.72
CA ILE A 107 13.56 4.84 -9.52
C ILE A 107 13.69 6.34 -9.74
N SER A 108 12.69 6.93 -10.40
CA SER A 108 12.57 8.39 -10.51
C SER A 108 11.10 8.76 -10.41
N ALA A 109 10.78 9.89 -9.76
CA ALA A 109 9.40 10.27 -9.46
C ALA A 109 8.50 10.30 -10.73
N ASP A 110 9.03 10.77 -11.85
CA ASP A 110 8.37 10.82 -13.16
C ASP A 110 8.12 9.42 -13.80
N GLY A 111 9.00 8.46 -13.52
CA GLY A 111 9.01 7.12 -14.11
C GLY A 111 8.45 6.01 -13.21
N SER A 112 7.74 6.37 -12.13
CA SER A 112 7.33 5.44 -11.06
C SER A 112 5.83 5.10 -11.06
N TRP A 113 5.19 5.14 -12.23
CA TRP A 113 3.81 4.69 -12.35
C TRP A 113 3.71 3.16 -12.16
N SER A 114 2.85 2.72 -11.25
CA SER A 114 2.67 1.31 -10.91
C SER A 114 1.63 0.64 -11.79
N ILE A 115 2.02 -0.46 -12.45
CA ILE A 115 1.11 -1.31 -13.23
C ILE A 115 0.07 -2.04 -12.36
N TYR A 116 0.36 -2.22 -11.08
CA TYR A 116 -0.52 -2.95 -10.16
C TYR A 116 -1.61 -2.05 -9.58
N THR A 117 -1.27 -0.82 -9.20
CA THR A 117 -2.21 0.12 -8.57
C THR A 117 -2.84 1.08 -9.58
N GLY A 118 -2.19 1.32 -10.72
CA GLY A 118 -2.62 2.29 -11.71
C GLY A 118 -2.26 3.74 -11.36
N GLU A 119 -1.42 3.94 -10.34
CA GLU A 119 -1.11 5.23 -9.73
C GLU A 119 0.41 5.47 -9.72
N ASN A 120 0.83 6.74 -9.66
CA ASN A 120 2.22 7.11 -9.39
C ASN A 120 2.28 7.85 -8.06
N THR A 121 2.67 7.14 -7.00
CA THR A 121 2.64 7.64 -5.62
C THR A 121 3.64 8.76 -5.34
N PHE A 122 4.71 8.86 -6.13
CA PHE A 122 5.73 9.90 -5.97
C PHE A 122 5.28 11.29 -6.45
N VAL A 123 4.23 11.38 -7.28
CA VAL A 123 3.73 12.63 -7.87
C VAL A 123 2.22 12.81 -7.70
N ASP A 124 1.64 12.17 -6.68
CA ASP A 124 0.22 12.26 -6.35
C ASP A 124 -0.07 13.52 -5.48
N TRP A 125 -0.59 13.36 -4.26
CA TRP A 125 -0.95 14.49 -3.40
C TRP A 125 0.23 15.03 -2.59
N ALA A 126 1.21 14.18 -2.26
CA ALA A 126 2.25 14.49 -1.30
C ALA A 126 3.52 14.99 -1.97
N LYS A 127 4.11 16.06 -1.42
CA LYS A 127 5.49 16.43 -1.72
C LYS A 127 6.46 15.62 -0.86
N ILE A 128 7.27 14.80 -1.51
CA ILE A 128 8.18 13.86 -0.87
C ILE A 128 9.62 14.32 -1.08
N VAL A 129 10.39 14.39 0.01
CA VAL A 129 11.78 14.88 -0.02
C VAL A 129 12.70 13.93 0.74
N ASP A 130 13.97 13.90 0.35
CA ASP A 130 15.01 13.25 1.13
C ASP A 130 15.67 14.25 2.08
N CYS A 131 15.61 13.95 3.38
CA CYS A 131 16.15 14.80 4.44
C CYS A 131 17.60 14.46 4.80
N GLY A 132 18.23 13.51 4.12
CA GLY A 132 19.53 12.98 4.47
C GLY A 132 19.47 12.07 5.70
N ASP A 133 20.53 12.05 6.48
CA ASP A 133 20.68 11.16 7.64
C ASP A 133 20.67 11.95 8.95
N ALA A 134 20.09 11.36 10.00
CA ALA A 134 20.26 11.85 11.35
C ALA A 134 21.75 11.78 11.77
N PRO A 135 22.30 12.85 12.39
CA PRO A 135 23.71 12.90 12.77
C PRO A 135 23.96 12.11 14.07
N LEU A 136 24.00 10.80 13.96
CA LEU A 136 24.13 9.88 15.10
C LEU A 136 25.59 9.61 15.46
N THR A 137 25.91 9.58 16.75
CA THR A 137 27.18 9.00 17.21
C THR A 137 27.16 7.48 17.09
N PHE A 138 28.30 6.89 16.77
CA PHE A 138 28.48 5.43 16.69
C PHE A 138 29.13 4.85 17.96
N LEU A 139 29.35 5.67 18.99
CA LEU A 139 30.10 5.31 20.19
C LEU A 139 29.24 5.12 21.44
N ASP A 140 28.02 5.67 21.46
CA ASP A 140 27.12 5.61 22.61
C ASP A 140 25.66 5.54 22.16
N ASN A 141 24.98 4.42 22.46
CA ASN A 141 23.61 4.18 22.04
C ASN A 141 22.63 5.17 22.65
N THR A 142 22.83 5.58 23.91
CA THR A 142 21.93 6.50 24.58
C THR A 142 22.02 7.88 23.97
N VAL A 143 23.23 8.33 23.64
CA VAL A 143 23.41 9.61 22.94
C VAL A 143 22.85 9.51 21.52
N ALA A 144 23.13 8.43 20.79
CA ALA A 144 22.63 8.21 19.44
C ALA A 144 21.08 8.24 19.38
N LEU A 145 20.40 7.49 20.26
CA LEU A 145 18.93 7.48 20.30
C LEU A 145 18.36 8.84 20.69
N LYS A 146 19.02 9.62 21.56
CA LYS A 146 18.60 11.00 21.86
C LYS A 146 18.78 11.93 20.66
N GLN A 147 19.86 11.77 19.89
CA GLN A 147 20.06 12.51 18.65
C GLN A 147 19.00 12.15 17.62
N LEU A 148 18.62 10.87 17.54
CA LEU A 148 17.56 10.40 16.66
C LEU A 148 16.18 10.94 17.09
N ASP A 149 15.86 10.92 18.38
CA ASP A 149 14.67 11.55 18.95
C ASP A 149 14.60 13.04 18.55
N GLN A 150 15.71 13.77 18.65
CA GLN A 150 15.80 15.17 18.24
C GLN A 150 15.59 15.35 16.74
N ALA A 151 16.24 14.54 15.90
CA ALA A 151 16.09 14.62 14.46
C ALA A 151 14.64 14.42 14.02
N HIS A 152 13.96 13.41 14.58
CA HIS A 152 12.55 13.19 14.33
C HIS A 152 11.68 14.38 14.77
N ASN A 153 11.89 14.92 15.98
CA ASN A 153 11.13 16.06 16.48
C ASN A 153 11.32 17.32 15.62
N VAL A 154 12.53 17.59 15.14
CA VAL A 154 12.81 18.73 14.25
C VAL A 154 12.05 18.57 12.93
N ILE A 155 12.05 17.37 12.35
CA ILE A 155 11.38 17.10 11.06
C ILE A 155 9.86 17.14 11.22
N SER A 156 9.31 16.53 12.27
CA SER A 156 7.87 16.50 12.53
C SER A 156 7.30 17.88 12.90
N ALA A 157 8.14 18.81 13.38
CA ALA A 157 7.77 20.20 13.60
C ALA A 157 7.80 21.07 12.32
N ARG A 158 8.26 20.55 11.17
CA ARG A 158 8.28 21.30 9.90
C ARG A 158 6.87 21.52 9.36
N LYS A 159 6.76 22.50 8.45
CA LYS A 159 5.49 22.85 7.80
C LYS A 159 5.27 21.93 6.60
N THR A 160 4.06 21.39 6.53
CA THR A 160 3.56 20.65 5.38
C THR A 160 3.33 21.56 4.17
N ASN A 161 3.35 20.95 2.98
CA ASN A 161 3.04 21.63 1.74
C ASN A 161 1.52 21.65 1.48
N SER A 162 0.84 20.55 1.84
CA SER A 162 -0.62 20.46 1.87
C SER A 162 -1.23 21.27 3.03
N SER A 163 -2.41 21.84 2.79
CA SER A 163 -3.23 22.48 3.83
C SER A 163 -4.05 21.48 4.65
N GLU A 164 -4.21 20.25 4.17
CA GLU A 164 -5.05 19.22 4.79
C GLU A 164 -4.35 18.51 5.95
N PHE A 165 -3.04 18.27 5.82
CA PHE A 165 -2.22 17.67 6.86
C PHE A 165 -1.32 18.74 7.46
N THR A 166 -1.24 18.82 8.79
CA THR A 166 -0.46 19.86 9.49
C THR A 166 0.90 19.38 9.99
N VAL A 167 1.14 18.07 9.93
CA VAL A 167 2.36 17.42 10.43
C VAL A 167 2.93 16.57 9.29
N PRO A 168 4.19 16.79 8.88
CA PRO A 168 4.86 15.95 7.91
C PRO A 168 4.98 14.54 8.44
N ARG A 169 4.76 13.56 7.57
CA ARG A 169 4.97 12.15 7.92
C ARG A 169 6.41 11.77 7.63
N ILE A 170 6.95 10.84 8.41
CA ILE A 170 8.35 10.42 8.29
C ILE A 170 8.37 8.96 7.85
N VAL A 171 9.17 8.68 6.82
CA VAL A 171 9.57 7.33 6.42
C VAL A 171 11.04 7.19 6.76
N THR A 172 11.35 6.37 7.77
CA THR A 172 12.73 6.16 8.19
C THR A 172 13.38 5.03 7.38
N LEU A 173 14.52 5.31 6.78
CA LEU A 173 15.46 4.28 6.32
C LEU A 173 16.32 3.93 7.53
N GLY A 174 16.00 2.81 8.16
CA GLY A 174 16.55 2.42 9.45
C GLY A 174 18.01 2.01 9.38
N GLY A 175 18.53 1.75 10.58
CA GLY A 175 19.60 0.80 10.80
C GLY A 175 18.99 -0.42 11.45
N ASP A 176 19.41 -0.80 12.65
CA ASP A 176 18.72 -1.82 13.43
C ASP A 176 17.32 -1.36 13.89
N HIS A 177 16.48 -2.32 14.30
CA HIS A 177 15.07 -2.08 14.64
C HIS A 177 14.86 -1.18 15.87
N THR A 178 15.91 -0.93 16.67
CA THR A 178 15.84 0.00 17.80
C THR A 178 15.46 1.41 17.35
N THR A 179 15.81 1.79 16.11
CA THR A 179 15.55 3.11 15.53
C THR A 179 14.07 3.48 15.49
N THR A 180 13.18 2.48 15.39
CA THR A 180 11.71 2.67 15.39
C THR A 180 11.19 3.26 16.71
N LEU A 181 11.88 3.03 17.85
CA LEU A 181 11.46 3.63 19.13
C LEU A 181 11.43 5.16 19.08
N SER A 182 12.45 5.77 18.47
CA SER A 182 12.53 7.23 18.30
C SER A 182 11.44 7.74 17.35
N ALA A 183 11.16 6.99 16.28
CA ALA A 183 10.09 7.33 15.34
C ALA A 183 8.70 7.26 16.01
N LEU A 184 8.45 6.26 16.86
CA LEU A 184 7.20 6.13 17.62
C LEU A 184 7.03 7.24 18.67
N ARG A 185 8.11 7.64 19.36
CA ARG A 185 8.06 8.78 20.31
C ARG A 185 7.66 10.07 19.62
N SER A 186 8.25 10.37 18.48
CA SER A 186 7.88 11.55 17.67
C SER A 186 6.46 11.44 17.12
N THR A 187 6.07 10.27 16.61
CA THR A 187 4.69 10.01 16.15
C THR A 187 3.68 10.28 17.26
N HIS A 188 3.94 9.76 18.47
CA HIS A 188 3.07 9.95 19.63
C HIS A 188 2.87 11.42 19.99
N ASN A 189 3.90 12.27 19.88
CA ASN A 189 3.80 13.70 20.20
C ASN A 189 2.79 14.46 19.32
N HIS A 190 2.54 13.99 18.10
CA HIS A 190 1.65 14.65 17.14
C HIS A 190 0.32 13.92 16.94
N TRP A 191 0.32 12.59 17.05
CA TRP A 191 -0.80 11.73 16.67
C TRP A 191 -1.36 10.90 17.83
N GLY A 192 -0.73 10.94 19.01
CA GLY A 192 -1.06 10.07 20.14
C GLY A 192 -0.68 8.62 19.89
N PRO A 193 -1.16 7.68 20.72
CA PRO A 193 -0.82 6.27 20.58
C PRO A 193 -1.41 5.65 19.31
N VAL A 194 -0.56 4.93 18.57
CA VAL A 194 -0.87 4.33 17.25
C VAL A 194 -0.96 2.81 17.32
N SER A 195 -1.66 2.19 16.36
CA SER A 195 -1.48 0.77 16.09
C SER A 195 -0.23 0.55 15.26
N VAL A 196 0.58 -0.45 15.62
CA VAL A 196 1.73 -0.85 14.80
C VAL A 196 1.35 -2.08 13.98
N ILE A 197 1.55 -2.00 12.66
CA ILE A 197 1.67 -3.18 11.80
C ILE A 197 3.16 -3.46 11.66
N HIS A 198 3.60 -4.56 12.24
CA HIS A 198 4.99 -4.94 12.36
C HIS A 198 5.28 -6.13 11.45
N PHE A 199 5.96 -5.90 10.35
CA PHE A 199 6.39 -6.95 9.43
C PHE A 199 7.78 -7.40 9.85
N ASP A 200 7.88 -8.62 10.39
CA ASP A 200 9.11 -9.13 11.01
C ASP A 200 9.03 -10.66 11.13
N SER A 201 10.18 -11.33 11.15
CA SER A 201 10.30 -12.72 11.57
C SER A 201 10.27 -12.91 13.10
N HIS A 202 10.63 -11.87 13.87
CA HIS A 202 10.71 -11.78 15.32
C HIS A 202 9.56 -10.95 15.94
N ILE A 203 9.34 -11.11 17.24
CA ILE A 203 8.26 -10.42 17.95
C ILE A 203 8.66 -9.04 18.47
N ASP A 204 9.96 -8.81 18.71
CA ASP A 204 10.58 -7.57 19.24
C ASP A 204 9.94 -6.89 20.46
N THR A 205 9.05 -7.61 21.11
CA THR A 205 8.47 -7.32 22.41
C THR A 205 9.16 -8.12 23.49
N TRP A 206 10.45 -8.44 23.39
CA TRP A 206 11.10 -9.22 24.43
C TRP A 206 11.20 -8.41 25.72
N ASP A 207 10.92 -9.05 26.85
CA ASP A 207 11.22 -8.46 28.16
C ASP A 207 12.75 -8.27 28.25
N PRO A 208 13.26 -7.05 28.48
CA PRO A 208 14.69 -6.77 28.57
C PRO A 208 15.45 -7.72 29.52
N LYS A 209 14.81 -8.23 30.59
CA LYS A 209 15.44 -9.17 31.53
C LYS A 209 15.76 -10.53 30.91
N VAL A 210 15.18 -10.86 29.77
CA VAL A 210 15.28 -12.18 29.10
C VAL A 210 16.37 -12.17 28.05
N LEU A 211 16.44 -11.10 27.25
CA LEU A 211 17.44 -10.92 26.19
C LEU A 211 18.78 -10.37 26.70
N GLY A 212 19.06 -10.45 28.00
CA GLY A 212 20.29 -9.92 28.58
C GLY A 212 20.32 -8.40 28.74
N GLY A 213 19.25 -7.69 28.36
CA GLY A 213 19.07 -6.26 28.60
C GLY A 213 18.89 -5.88 30.08
N GLY A 214 18.65 -6.85 30.96
CA GLY A 214 18.58 -6.64 32.42
C GLY A 214 19.91 -6.27 33.09
N ILE A 215 21.02 -6.24 32.36
CA ILE A 215 22.37 -5.90 32.88
C ILE A 215 22.45 -4.41 33.25
N SER A 216 21.85 -3.53 32.44
CA SER A 216 21.79 -2.10 32.70
C SER A 216 20.62 -1.48 31.94
N HIS A 217 20.15 -0.30 32.37
CA HIS A 217 19.12 0.43 31.62
C HIS A 217 19.55 0.68 30.16
N TYR A 218 20.86 0.84 29.92
CA TYR A 218 21.42 1.00 28.58
C TYR A 218 21.24 -0.26 27.72
N ALA A 219 21.60 -1.43 28.24
CA ALA A 219 21.47 -2.70 27.52
C ALA A 219 20.00 -3.11 27.33
N GLY A 220 19.11 -2.56 28.15
CA GLY A 220 17.67 -2.82 28.10
C GLY A 220 17.00 -2.36 26.81
N VAL A 221 17.57 -1.37 26.11
CA VAL A 221 17.07 -0.82 24.85
C VAL A 221 17.91 -1.37 23.69
N ASN A 222 17.34 -2.29 22.93
CA ASN A 222 17.98 -2.94 21.79
C ASN A 222 16.93 -3.38 20.76
N HIS A 223 17.39 -3.95 19.65
CA HIS A 223 16.52 -4.25 18.52
C HIS A 223 15.43 -5.28 18.84
N GLY A 224 15.64 -6.18 19.81
CA GLY A 224 14.61 -7.14 20.24
C GLY A 224 13.67 -6.64 21.34
N THR A 225 13.89 -5.46 21.93
CA THR A 225 13.13 -5.01 23.11
C THR A 225 12.35 -3.71 22.90
N PHE A 226 12.53 -3.05 21.74
CA PHE A 226 12.01 -1.70 21.54
C PHE A 226 10.48 -1.63 21.59
N LEU A 227 9.74 -2.66 21.15
CA LEU A 227 8.27 -2.68 21.24
C LEU A 227 7.79 -2.95 22.67
N HIS A 228 8.56 -3.69 23.47
CA HIS A 228 8.29 -3.81 24.90
C HIS A 228 8.38 -2.44 25.57
N ILE A 229 9.43 -1.66 25.24
CA ILE A 229 9.63 -0.31 25.78
C ILE A 229 8.57 0.65 25.24
N ALA A 230 8.23 0.59 23.96
CA ALA A 230 7.19 1.42 23.35
C ALA A 230 5.83 1.20 24.01
N HIS A 231 5.53 -0.05 24.42
CA HIS A 231 4.35 -0.36 25.24
C HIS A 231 4.44 0.26 26.64
N GLU A 232 5.58 0.12 27.34
CA GLU A 232 5.77 0.70 28.68
C GLU A 232 5.68 2.23 28.67
N GLU A 233 6.12 2.88 27.59
CA GLU A 233 6.01 4.32 27.36
C GLU A 233 4.61 4.76 26.88
N GLY A 234 3.70 3.82 26.60
CA GLY A 234 2.34 4.12 26.14
C GLY A 234 2.26 4.64 24.70
N LEU A 235 3.28 4.40 23.88
CA LEU A 235 3.36 4.89 22.49
C LEU A 235 2.47 4.12 21.53
N ILE A 236 2.17 2.86 21.86
CA ILE A 236 1.46 1.92 20.99
C ILE A 236 0.15 1.43 21.63
N ARG A 237 -0.82 1.09 20.80
CA ARG A 237 -2.14 0.59 21.21
C ARG A 237 -2.14 -0.94 21.34
N ASN A 238 -3.12 -1.44 22.09
CA ASN A 238 -3.46 -2.87 22.19
C ASN A 238 -4.15 -3.44 20.94
N THR A 239 -4.09 -2.72 19.82
CA THR A 239 -4.63 -3.06 18.50
C THR A 239 -3.49 -3.26 17.48
N SER A 240 -2.27 -3.49 17.97
CA SER A 240 -1.09 -3.75 17.13
C SER A 240 -1.05 -5.21 16.67
N ILE A 241 -0.29 -5.49 15.62
CA ILE A 241 -0.23 -6.80 14.98
C ILE A 241 1.12 -7.05 14.30
N HIS A 242 1.63 -8.25 14.49
CA HIS A 242 2.79 -8.80 13.80
C HIS A 242 2.38 -9.55 12.53
N ALA A 243 3.22 -9.50 11.51
CA ALA A 243 3.05 -10.15 10.23
C ALA A 243 4.36 -10.82 9.79
N GLY A 244 4.36 -12.16 9.70
CA GLY A 244 5.51 -12.92 9.23
C GLY A 244 6.31 -13.64 10.32
N ILE A 245 5.79 -13.66 11.55
CA ILE A 245 6.47 -14.27 12.70
C ILE A 245 6.79 -15.75 12.44
N ARG A 246 8.04 -16.13 12.67
CA ARG A 246 8.51 -17.52 12.57
C ARG A 246 9.70 -17.84 13.47
N ALA A 247 10.43 -16.83 13.94
CA ALA A 247 11.60 -17.01 14.76
C ALA A 247 11.27 -17.77 16.06
N PRO A 248 12.20 -18.59 16.58
CA PRO A 248 12.02 -19.25 17.87
C PRO A 248 11.90 -18.25 19.03
N VAL A 249 11.00 -18.54 19.97
CA VAL A 249 10.93 -17.84 21.26
C VAL A 249 11.64 -18.64 22.37
N VAL A 250 12.26 -17.98 23.35
CA VAL A 250 13.12 -18.63 24.37
C VAL A 250 12.27 -19.23 25.49
N ARG A 251 11.22 -18.52 25.91
CA ARG A 251 10.27 -18.92 26.94
C ARG A 251 8.87 -18.94 26.30
N PRO A 252 8.45 -20.04 25.64
CA PRO A 252 7.26 -20.04 24.79
C PRO A 252 6.00 -19.46 25.43
N LYS A 253 5.72 -19.83 26.69
CA LYS A 253 4.56 -19.28 27.42
C LYS A 253 4.81 -17.86 27.96
N GLY A 254 6.05 -17.53 28.31
CA GLY A 254 6.41 -16.25 28.90
C GLY A 254 6.40 -15.14 27.85
N ASP A 255 7.04 -15.39 26.72
CA ASP A 255 7.28 -14.39 25.69
C ASP A 255 6.00 -14.12 24.89
N VAL A 256 5.21 -15.15 24.56
CA VAL A 256 3.88 -14.96 23.94
C VAL A 256 2.92 -14.21 24.87
N ARG A 257 2.96 -14.43 26.19
CA ARG A 257 2.17 -13.62 27.13
C ARG A 257 2.65 -12.19 27.22
N ASN A 258 3.96 -11.97 27.13
CA ASN A 258 4.55 -10.63 27.11
C ASN A 258 4.12 -9.87 25.85
N ASP A 259 4.17 -10.52 24.69
CA ASP A 259 3.73 -9.98 23.41
C ASP A 259 2.25 -9.57 23.42
N VAL A 260 1.36 -10.45 23.92
CA VAL A 260 -0.06 -10.13 24.11
C VAL A 260 -0.25 -8.97 25.09
N ARG A 261 0.54 -8.91 26.18
CA ARG A 261 0.50 -7.79 27.13
C ARG A 261 0.92 -6.49 26.42
N CYS A 262 1.95 -6.54 25.58
CA CYS A 262 2.42 -5.41 24.78
C CYS A 262 1.40 -4.93 23.74
N GLY A 263 0.34 -5.72 23.49
CA GLY A 263 -0.79 -5.30 22.67
C GLY A 263 -0.83 -5.92 21.28
N PHE A 264 -0.01 -6.96 21.04
CA PHE A 264 0.13 -7.57 19.72
C PHE A 264 -0.74 -8.81 19.53
N GLU A 265 -1.22 -8.95 18.30
CA GLU A 265 -1.69 -10.21 17.72
C GLU A 265 -0.64 -10.71 16.73
N ILE A 266 -0.57 -12.02 16.48
CA ILE A 266 0.44 -12.61 15.60
C ILE A 266 -0.21 -13.25 14.37
N VAL A 267 0.21 -12.78 13.19
CA VAL A 267 0.16 -13.54 11.93
C VAL A 267 1.51 -14.20 11.71
N ARG A 268 1.55 -15.53 11.70
CA ARG A 268 2.78 -16.29 11.45
C ARG A 268 3.07 -16.33 9.95
N ALA A 269 4.35 -16.52 9.59
CA ALA A 269 4.74 -16.65 8.18
C ALA A 269 3.89 -17.71 7.43
N ARG A 270 3.70 -18.89 8.03
CA ARG A 270 2.95 -20.02 7.44
C ARG A 270 1.43 -19.86 7.45
N ASP A 271 0.88 -18.83 8.11
CA ASP A 271 -0.57 -18.60 8.06
C ASP A 271 -1.00 -18.18 6.64
N ILE A 272 -0.07 -17.68 5.81
CA ILE A 272 -0.29 -17.36 4.40
C ILE A 272 -0.72 -18.58 3.57
N ASP A 273 -0.27 -19.80 3.91
CA ASP A 273 -0.63 -21.03 3.20
C ASP A 273 -2.13 -21.35 3.32
N ARG A 274 -2.76 -20.90 4.41
CA ARG A 274 -4.17 -21.17 4.73
C ARG A 274 -5.06 -19.97 4.44
N MET A 275 -4.60 -18.79 4.80
CA MET A 275 -5.36 -17.55 4.69
C MET A 275 -5.24 -16.90 3.31
N GLY A 276 -4.12 -17.17 2.61
CA GLY A 276 -3.70 -16.42 1.43
C GLY A 276 -3.42 -14.95 1.73
N ILE A 277 -2.84 -14.26 0.75
CA ILE A 277 -2.59 -12.81 0.82
C ILE A 277 -3.86 -12.01 1.22
N PRO A 278 -5.05 -12.25 0.60
CA PRO A 278 -6.27 -11.52 0.98
C PRO A 278 -6.68 -11.72 2.44
N GLY A 279 -6.51 -12.92 2.97
CA GLY A 279 -6.82 -13.22 4.37
C GLY A 279 -5.89 -12.51 5.34
N ILE A 280 -4.58 -12.44 5.02
CA ILE A 280 -3.61 -11.66 5.79
C ILE A 280 -4.00 -10.17 5.80
N ILE A 281 -4.23 -9.58 4.62
CA ILE A 281 -4.63 -8.17 4.49
C ILE A 281 -5.87 -7.87 5.33
N ASN A 282 -6.90 -8.72 5.25
CA ASN A 282 -8.12 -8.55 6.03
C ASN A 282 -7.86 -8.65 7.54
N SER A 283 -6.99 -9.57 7.98
CA SER A 283 -6.60 -9.69 9.39
C SER A 283 -5.92 -8.43 9.90
N LEU A 284 -4.94 -7.91 9.14
CA LEU A 284 -4.22 -6.68 9.46
C LEU A 284 -5.18 -5.49 9.57
N LYS A 285 -5.99 -5.24 8.52
CA LYS A 285 -6.97 -4.13 8.51
C LYS A 285 -7.98 -4.22 9.62
N LYS A 286 -8.53 -5.41 9.89
CA LYS A 286 -9.50 -5.63 10.96
C LYS A 286 -8.91 -5.32 12.33
N ARG A 287 -7.66 -5.73 12.57
CA ARG A 287 -6.97 -5.56 13.85
C ARG A 287 -6.69 -4.10 14.18
N VAL A 288 -6.29 -3.30 13.18
CA VAL A 288 -5.96 -1.87 13.34
C VAL A 288 -7.12 -0.92 13.06
N ALA A 289 -8.33 -1.44 12.80
CA ALA A 289 -9.47 -0.63 12.41
C ALA A 289 -9.79 0.49 13.43
N GLY A 290 -10.04 1.70 12.92
CA GLY A 290 -10.37 2.86 13.75
C GLY A 290 -9.18 3.48 14.49
N SER A 291 -7.94 3.19 14.08
CA SER A 291 -6.73 3.77 14.65
C SER A 291 -5.80 4.32 13.57
N LYS A 292 -4.96 5.28 13.96
CA LYS A 292 -3.80 5.71 13.18
C LYS A 292 -2.76 4.61 13.21
N VAL A 293 -2.12 4.37 12.07
CA VAL A 293 -1.23 3.22 11.87
C VAL A 293 0.20 3.67 11.62
N TYR A 294 1.13 3.03 12.32
CA TYR A 294 2.54 3.06 11.98
C TYR A 294 2.92 1.71 11.36
N ILE A 295 3.57 1.73 10.19
CA ILE A 295 3.99 0.51 9.50
C ILE A 295 5.49 0.36 9.66
N SER A 296 5.94 -0.70 10.32
CA SER A 296 7.36 -0.99 10.47
C SER A 296 7.70 -2.27 9.72
N VAL A 297 8.71 -2.21 8.85
CA VAL A 297 9.13 -3.34 8.01
C VAL A 297 10.57 -3.70 8.34
N ASP A 298 10.74 -4.77 9.11
CA ASP A 298 12.00 -5.50 9.13
C ASP A 298 12.16 -6.27 7.81
N ILE A 299 13.28 -6.06 7.13
CA ILE A 299 13.56 -6.76 5.88
C ILE A 299 13.68 -8.29 6.08
N ASP A 300 13.98 -8.75 7.29
CA ASP A 300 14.07 -10.15 7.66
C ASP A 300 12.70 -10.86 7.72
N VAL A 301 11.59 -10.14 7.56
CA VAL A 301 10.29 -10.77 7.27
C VAL A 301 10.35 -11.62 6.00
N LEU A 302 11.21 -11.23 5.05
CA LEU A 302 11.46 -11.96 3.81
C LEU A 302 12.35 -13.18 4.07
N ASP A 303 12.18 -14.20 3.22
CA ASP A 303 13.10 -15.33 3.23
C ASP A 303 14.53 -14.86 2.86
N PRO A 304 15.58 -15.43 3.45
CA PRO A 304 16.97 -15.10 3.11
C PRO A 304 17.34 -15.34 1.64
N ALA A 305 16.54 -16.11 0.90
CA ALA A 305 16.64 -16.22 -0.56
C ALA A 305 16.31 -14.90 -1.30
N TYR A 306 15.66 -13.94 -0.64
CA TYR A 306 15.31 -12.63 -1.20
C TYR A 306 15.96 -11.46 -0.45
N ALA A 307 16.16 -11.61 0.86
CA ALA A 307 16.83 -10.62 1.71
C ALA A 307 17.95 -11.28 2.53
N PRO A 308 19.05 -11.71 1.89
CA PRO A 308 20.16 -12.35 2.60
C PRO A 308 20.89 -11.38 3.55
N ALA A 309 20.81 -10.08 3.26
CA ALA A 309 21.60 -9.05 3.92
C ALA A 309 20.86 -8.41 5.11
N THR A 310 20.70 -9.19 6.18
CA THR A 310 20.12 -8.76 7.46
C THR A 310 20.88 -9.37 8.65
N GLY A 311 20.74 -8.79 9.84
CA GLY A 311 21.39 -9.24 11.07
C GLY A 311 20.98 -10.64 11.51
N THR A 312 19.67 -10.91 11.54
CA THR A 312 19.05 -12.09 12.18
C THR A 312 18.19 -12.90 11.19
N ALA A 313 18.76 -13.24 10.03
CA ALA A 313 18.06 -13.98 8.98
C ALA A 313 17.43 -15.31 9.46
N GLU A 314 16.10 -15.44 9.31
CA GLU A 314 15.33 -16.64 9.63
C GLU A 314 14.78 -17.31 8.35
N VAL A 315 14.96 -18.62 8.17
CA VAL A 315 14.48 -19.32 6.96
C VAL A 315 12.96 -19.57 6.95
N GLY A 316 12.38 -19.74 5.77
CA GLY A 316 10.94 -19.99 5.59
C GLY A 316 10.10 -18.71 5.71
N GLY A 317 10.66 -17.59 5.25
CA GLY A 317 10.00 -16.28 5.23
C GLY A 317 9.12 -16.08 4.01
N TRP A 318 8.58 -14.87 3.87
CA TRP A 318 7.79 -14.51 2.70
C TRP A 318 8.66 -14.17 1.50
N THR A 319 8.09 -14.32 0.31
CA THR A 319 8.67 -13.81 -0.93
C THR A 319 8.48 -12.30 -1.01
N THR A 320 9.33 -11.61 -1.78
CA THR A 320 9.16 -10.17 -2.06
C THR A 320 7.78 -9.87 -2.63
N ARG A 321 7.31 -10.69 -3.58
CA ARG A 321 5.97 -10.54 -4.18
C ARG A 321 4.84 -10.60 -3.15
N GLU A 322 4.93 -11.49 -2.17
CA GLU A 322 3.91 -11.62 -1.12
C GLU A 322 3.88 -10.39 -0.22
N LEU A 323 5.04 -9.94 0.27
CA LEU A 323 5.14 -8.72 1.07
C LEU A 323 4.58 -7.52 0.30
N LEU A 324 4.98 -7.33 -0.96
CA LEU A 324 4.48 -6.24 -1.80
C LEU A 324 2.96 -6.29 -2.02
N SER A 325 2.42 -7.48 -2.26
CA SER A 325 0.97 -7.64 -2.44
C SER A 325 0.19 -7.36 -1.15
N ILE A 326 0.74 -7.75 0.00
CA ILE A 326 0.13 -7.49 1.31
C ILE A 326 0.15 -5.99 1.59
N LEU A 327 1.31 -5.35 1.39
CA LEU A 327 1.47 -3.90 1.46
C LEU A 327 0.41 -3.23 0.57
N ASP A 328 0.37 -3.47 -0.75
CA ASP A 328 -0.65 -2.90 -1.65
C ASP A 328 -2.09 -3.05 -1.14
N GLY A 329 -2.38 -4.19 -0.51
CA GLY A 329 -3.66 -4.48 0.12
C GLY A 329 -4.02 -3.59 1.32
N LEU A 330 -3.06 -2.93 1.97
CA LEU A 330 -3.24 -2.05 3.13
C LEU A 330 -3.77 -0.65 2.79
N GLY A 331 -3.95 -0.31 1.51
CA GLY A 331 -4.53 0.96 1.10
C GLY A 331 -5.87 1.27 1.80
N GLY A 332 -6.06 2.52 2.22
CA GLY A 332 -7.22 2.99 3.00
C GLY A 332 -7.03 2.96 4.51
N LEU A 333 -5.88 2.52 5.02
CA LEU A 333 -5.48 2.76 6.41
C LEU A 333 -4.94 4.19 6.58
N GLU A 334 -5.21 4.80 7.74
CA GLU A 334 -4.63 6.09 8.08
C GLU A 334 -3.18 5.91 8.57
N VAL A 335 -2.26 5.78 7.63
CA VAL A 335 -0.83 5.64 7.93
C VAL A 335 -0.23 7.02 8.26
N VAL A 336 0.48 7.11 9.38
CA VAL A 336 1.06 8.38 9.89
C VAL A 336 2.58 8.38 9.96
N GLY A 337 3.20 7.22 9.74
CA GLY A 337 4.64 7.05 9.68
C GLY A 337 4.98 5.62 9.27
N ALA A 338 6.20 5.43 8.79
CA ALA A 338 6.69 4.11 8.47
C ALA A 338 8.21 4.01 8.59
N ASP A 339 8.75 2.79 8.63
CA ASP A 339 10.17 2.55 8.45
C ASP A 339 10.46 1.24 7.72
N VAL A 340 11.66 1.18 7.15
CA VAL A 340 12.29 -0.06 6.68
C VAL A 340 13.62 -0.20 7.40
N VAL A 341 13.82 -1.29 8.12
CA VAL A 341 14.95 -1.50 9.02
C VAL A 341 15.71 -2.79 8.70
N GLU A 342 16.81 -3.01 9.41
CA GLU A 342 17.65 -4.22 9.42
C GLU A 342 18.32 -4.58 8.08
N VAL A 343 18.30 -3.66 7.11
CA VAL A 343 19.10 -3.79 5.88
C VAL A 343 20.58 -3.64 6.21
N ALA A 344 21.37 -4.69 5.98
CA ALA A 344 22.79 -4.77 6.27
C ALA A 344 23.62 -5.03 5.00
N PRO A 345 23.88 -4.02 4.15
CA PRO A 345 24.50 -4.20 2.83
C PRO A 345 25.88 -4.91 2.85
N VAL A 346 26.55 -4.98 3.99
CA VAL A 346 27.81 -5.72 4.16
C VAL A 346 27.66 -7.23 3.95
N TYR A 347 26.43 -7.75 4.02
CA TYR A 347 26.12 -9.17 3.78
C TYR A 347 25.44 -9.42 2.43
N ASP A 348 25.32 -8.39 1.59
CA ASP A 348 24.89 -8.57 0.21
C ASP A 348 25.95 -9.28 -0.62
N ASN A 349 25.52 -9.91 -1.71
CA ASN A 349 26.40 -10.51 -2.70
C ASN A 349 26.29 -9.76 -4.04
N ALA A 350 27.21 -10.04 -4.97
CA ALA A 350 27.28 -9.34 -6.25
C ALA A 350 26.06 -9.60 -7.18
N GLY A 351 25.21 -10.59 -6.88
CA GLY A 351 24.05 -10.97 -7.68
C GLY A 351 22.73 -10.36 -7.21
N GLU A 352 22.62 -10.06 -5.91
CA GLU A 352 21.42 -9.54 -5.27
C GLU A 352 21.85 -8.45 -4.31
N THR A 353 21.64 -7.19 -4.70
CA THR A 353 21.55 -6.13 -3.69
C THR A 353 20.20 -6.33 -3.01
N THR A 354 20.18 -6.37 -1.68
CA THR A 354 18.97 -6.30 -0.86
C THR A 354 18.33 -4.95 -1.14
N THR A 355 17.57 -4.96 -2.21
CA THR A 355 16.75 -3.88 -2.69
C THR A 355 15.48 -4.00 -1.87
N SER A 356 15.37 -3.15 -0.84
CA SER A 356 14.15 -3.01 -0.05
C SER A 356 12.95 -2.98 -1.01
N PRO A 357 11.80 -3.61 -0.71
CA PRO A 357 10.61 -3.60 -1.57
C PRO A 357 10.39 -2.23 -2.24
N GLU A 358 10.78 -2.15 -3.52
CA GLU A 358 11.30 -0.93 -4.13
C GLU A 358 10.20 0.01 -4.64
N GLN A 359 8.94 -0.15 -4.24
CA GLN A 359 7.81 0.63 -4.83
C GLN A 359 6.67 1.04 -3.89
N HIS A 360 6.82 0.97 -2.57
CA HIS A 360 5.63 0.98 -1.70
C HIS A 360 5.70 2.04 -0.61
N GLN A 361 5.52 3.30 -1.00
CA GLN A 361 4.89 4.28 -0.10
C GLN A 361 3.38 4.11 -0.20
N HIS A 362 2.75 3.63 0.87
CA HIS A 362 1.29 3.65 0.92
C HIS A 362 0.76 5.06 0.94
N ASN A 363 -0.38 5.21 0.28
CA ASN A 363 -1.20 6.39 0.31
C ASN A 363 -1.48 6.77 1.78
N MET A 364 -0.68 7.69 2.30
CA MET A 364 -0.81 8.19 3.66
C MET A 364 -1.88 9.29 3.76
N SER A 365 -2.80 9.37 2.79
CA SER A 365 -3.96 10.26 2.87
C SER A 365 -5.02 9.63 3.77
N GLY A 366 -5.27 10.29 4.90
CA GLY A 366 -6.42 10.06 5.74
C GLY A 366 -7.47 11.12 5.47
N THR A 367 -8.04 11.15 4.27
CA THR A 367 -9.45 11.48 3.99
C THR A 367 -9.72 11.31 2.50
N GLU A 368 -10.89 10.73 2.19
CA GLU A 368 -11.36 10.50 0.83
C GLU A 368 -11.53 11.82 0.07
N GLU A 369 -10.93 11.94 -1.11
CA GLU A 369 -11.65 12.51 -2.25
C GLU A 369 -12.17 11.37 -3.13
N PRO A 370 -13.41 11.46 -3.64
CA PRO A 370 -14.12 10.29 -4.13
C PRO A 370 -13.44 9.80 -5.41
N LYS A 371 -12.92 8.58 -5.35
CA LYS A 371 -12.85 7.71 -6.53
C LYS A 371 -14.17 7.89 -7.26
N LYS A 372 -14.14 8.18 -8.57
CA LYS A 372 -15.34 8.16 -9.43
C LYS A 372 -16.04 6.84 -9.14
N GLU A 373 -17.04 6.91 -8.27
CA GLU A 373 -17.70 5.75 -7.75
C GLU A 373 -18.31 5.06 -8.96
N ARG A 374 -18.09 3.75 -9.09
CA ARG A 374 -18.71 2.99 -10.18
C ARG A 374 -20.22 3.27 -10.11
N PHE A 375 -20.76 3.79 -11.21
CA PHE A 375 -22.14 4.28 -11.32
C PHE A 375 -22.52 5.53 -10.52
N ALA A 376 -21.61 6.40 -10.09
CA ALA A 376 -22.01 7.72 -9.57
C ALA A 376 -22.66 8.58 -10.67
N PRO A 377 -23.74 9.33 -10.37
CA PRO A 377 -24.31 10.27 -11.32
C PRO A 377 -23.31 11.40 -11.62
N LYS A 378 -23.32 11.91 -12.88
CA LYS A 378 -22.44 13.01 -13.30
C LYS A 378 -22.71 14.31 -12.55
N GLU A 379 -23.94 14.48 -12.07
CA GLU A 379 -24.36 15.55 -11.19
C GLU A 379 -24.78 14.93 -9.84
N PRO A 380 -24.37 15.49 -8.69
CA PRO A 380 -24.76 14.97 -7.38
C PRO A 380 -26.28 14.96 -7.21
N VAL A 381 -26.84 13.82 -6.83
CA VAL A 381 -28.27 13.69 -6.54
C VAL A 381 -28.43 13.57 -5.02
N THR A 382 -29.21 14.46 -4.40
CA THR A 382 -29.60 14.33 -3.00
C THR A 382 -30.73 13.30 -2.88
N LEU A 383 -30.44 12.16 -2.27
CA LEU A 383 -31.41 11.09 -2.02
C LEU A 383 -31.96 11.17 -0.60
N ASN A 384 -33.25 10.85 -0.46
CA ASN A 384 -33.88 10.69 0.84
C ASN A 384 -33.42 9.37 1.48
N PRO A 385 -33.44 9.27 2.82
CA PRO A 385 -33.24 7.99 3.51
C PRO A 385 -34.17 6.89 2.95
N PRO A 386 -33.68 5.66 2.72
CA PRO A 386 -34.50 4.56 2.23
C PRO A 386 -35.71 4.30 3.13
N LYS A 387 -36.87 4.07 2.53
CA LYS A 387 -38.06 3.62 3.23
C LYS A 387 -38.21 2.11 3.14
N ASP A 388 -38.66 1.50 4.23
CA ASP A 388 -38.93 0.06 4.33
C ASP A 388 -40.44 -0.26 4.25
N ASP A 389 -41.27 0.69 3.80
CA ASP A 389 -42.72 0.50 3.65
C ASP A 389 -43.02 -0.65 2.68
N ILE A 390 -43.92 -1.57 3.07
CA ILE A 390 -44.27 -2.70 2.22
C ILE A 390 -45.17 -2.21 1.08
N ILE A 391 -44.67 -2.33 -0.15
CA ILE A 391 -45.42 -2.04 -1.38
C ILE A 391 -45.94 -3.36 -1.95
N THR A 392 -47.25 -3.50 -2.10
CA THR A 392 -47.82 -4.71 -2.73
C THR A 392 -47.52 -4.72 -4.22
N ARG A 393 -47.39 -5.91 -4.81
CA ARG A 393 -47.18 -6.04 -6.27
C ARG A 393 -48.34 -5.45 -7.08
N GLU A 394 -49.56 -5.50 -6.54
CA GLU A 394 -50.74 -4.85 -7.11
C GLU A 394 -50.66 -3.32 -7.09
N HIS A 395 -50.09 -2.74 -6.03
CA HIS A 395 -49.85 -1.30 -5.98
C HIS A 395 -48.74 -0.90 -6.94
N LEU A 396 -47.63 -1.66 -6.97
CA LEU A 396 -46.53 -1.43 -7.92
C LEU A 396 -47.03 -1.47 -9.37
N ALA A 397 -47.91 -2.41 -9.73
CA ALA A 397 -48.48 -2.50 -11.08
C ALA A 397 -49.29 -1.26 -11.51
N LYS A 398 -49.83 -0.48 -10.56
CA LYS A 398 -50.52 0.79 -10.85
C LYS A 398 -49.56 1.97 -11.03
N CYS A 399 -48.31 1.80 -10.61
CA CYS A 399 -47.24 2.81 -10.66
C CYS A 399 -46.43 2.76 -11.97
N ASP A 400 -47.10 2.55 -13.11
CA ASP A 400 -46.46 2.44 -14.42
C ASP A 400 -46.28 3.79 -15.14
N GLY A 401 -46.76 4.89 -14.54
CA GLY A 401 -46.71 6.23 -15.13
C GLY A 401 -47.85 6.53 -16.11
N THR A 402 -48.86 5.65 -16.23
CA THR A 402 -50.09 5.89 -17.02
C THR A 402 -51.30 6.26 -16.16
N ASN A 403 -51.32 5.87 -14.89
CA ASN A 403 -52.42 6.15 -13.96
C ASN A 403 -52.27 7.52 -13.28
N GLU A 404 -53.25 8.41 -13.45
CA GLU A 404 -53.29 9.70 -12.75
C GLU A 404 -53.34 9.50 -11.23
N GLY A 405 -52.46 10.22 -10.51
CA GLY A 405 -52.36 10.14 -9.05
C GLY A 405 -51.41 9.07 -8.50
N TYR A 406 -50.79 8.25 -9.36
CA TYR A 406 -49.77 7.27 -8.96
C TYR A 406 -48.35 7.71 -9.39
N PRO A 407 -47.32 7.48 -8.56
CA PRO A 407 -45.93 7.70 -8.96
C PRO A 407 -45.49 6.66 -10.00
N THR A 408 -44.39 6.90 -10.70
CA THR A 408 -43.75 5.90 -11.58
C THR A 408 -42.67 5.16 -10.80
N LEU A 409 -42.86 3.87 -10.53
CA LEU A 409 -41.99 3.06 -9.67
C LEU A 409 -41.40 1.86 -10.43
N VAL A 410 -40.21 1.42 -10.01
CA VAL A 410 -39.55 0.20 -10.54
C VAL A 410 -39.01 -0.61 -9.36
N GLY A 411 -39.31 -1.91 -9.32
CA GLY A 411 -38.76 -2.84 -8.33
C GLY A 411 -37.46 -3.49 -8.83
N ILE A 412 -36.43 -3.58 -8.00
CA ILE A 412 -35.22 -4.34 -8.30
C ILE A 412 -34.77 -5.09 -7.04
N LYS A 413 -34.68 -6.42 -7.10
CA LYS A 413 -34.29 -7.30 -5.98
C LYS A 413 -35.05 -6.98 -4.69
N GLY A 414 -36.35 -6.75 -4.80
CA GLY A 414 -37.21 -6.40 -3.67
C GLY A 414 -37.20 -4.94 -3.21
N ASP A 415 -36.25 -4.10 -3.62
CA ASP A 415 -36.30 -2.65 -3.33
C ASP A 415 -37.12 -1.91 -4.41
N VAL A 416 -37.94 -0.95 -4.01
CA VAL A 416 -38.78 -0.16 -4.94
C VAL A 416 -38.22 1.25 -5.07
N PHE A 417 -37.86 1.62 -6.30
CA PHE A 417 -37.26 2.89 -6.66
C PHE A 417 -38.28 3.83 -7.29
N ASP A 418 -38.28 5.09 -6.87
CA ASP A 418 -39.08 6.15 -7.48
C ASP A 418 -38.35 6.78 -8.66
N VAL A 419 -38.87 6.54 -9.86
CA VAL A 419 -38.36 7.06 -11.13
C VAL A 419 -39.28 8.13 -11.73
N SER A 420 -40.20 8.68 -10.92
CA SER A 420 -41.14 9.71 -11.34
C SER A 420 -40.42 10.94 -11.92
N GLY A 421 -40.98 11.49 -13.01
CA GLY A 421 -40.42 12.67 -13.70
C GLY A 421 -39.20 12.38 -14.58
N LYS A 422 -38.75 11.12 -14.71
CA LYS A 422 -37.70 10.75 -15.67
C LYS A 422 -38.27 10.44 -17.04
N GLU A 423 -37.87 11.22 -18.04
CA GLU A 423 -38.36 11.10 -19.42
C GLU A 423 -38.18 9.68 -19.99
N THR A 424 -37.12 8.96 -19.63
CA THR A 424 -36.85 7.61 -20.14
C THR A 424 -37.90 6.56 -19.72
N TYR A 425 -38.64 6.81 -18.64
CA TYR A 425 -39.68 5.92 -18.11
C TYR A 425 -41.11 6.38 -18.44
N ALA A 426 -41.26 7.54 -19.11
CA ALA A 426 -42.56 8.04 -19.53
C ALA A 426 -43.21 7.14 -20.60
N PRO A 427 -44.55 7.09 -20.69
CA PRO A 427 -45.24 6.25 -21.67
C PRO A 427 -44.72 6.43 -23.11
N GLY A 428 -44.39 5.32 -23.76
CA GLY A 428 -43.82 5.30 -25.12
C GLY A 428 -42.30 5.48 -25.21
N LYS A 429 -41.58 5.57 -24.07
CA LYS A 429 -40.12 5.69 -24.02
C LYS A 429 -39.45 4.35 -23.70
N GLY A 430 -38.15 4.25 -23.99
CA GLY A 430 -37.43 2.96 -24.02
C GLY A 430 -37.46 2.15 -22.72
N TYR A 431 -37.42 2.79 -21.55
CA TYR A 431 -37.44 2.10 -20.26
C TYR A 431 -38.82 2.06 -19.61
N HIS A 432 -39.85 2.57 -20.27
CA HIS A 432 -41.23 2.48 -19.78
C HIS A 432 -41.69 1.03 -19.56
N VAL A 433 -41.14 0.06 -20.30
CA VAL A 433 -41.45 -1.37 -20.15
C VAL A 433 -41.20 -1.92 -18.73
N PHE A 434 -40.30 -1.26 -17.97
CA PHE A 434 -39.94 -1.56 -16.59
C PHE A 434 -40.85 -0.91 -15.54
N ALA A 435 -41.54 0.17 -15.91
CA ALA A 435 -42.38 0.92 -14.99
C ALA A 435 -43.52 0.04 -14.47
N GLY A 436 -43.77 0.12 -13.17
CA GLY A 436 -44.77 -0.67 -12.46
C GLY A 436 -44.46 -2.17 -12.33
N LYS A 437 -43.21 -2.59 -12.58
CA LYS A 437 -42.80 -4.00 -12.52
C LYS A 437 -41.54 -4.19 -11.67
N GLU A 438 -41.23 -5.44 -11.39
CA GLU A 438 -39.93 -5.87 -10.86
C GLU A 438 -39.16 -6.64 -11.95
N PRO A 439 -38.48 -5.97 -12.91
CA PRO A 439 -37.95 -6.61 -14.11
C PRO A 439 -36.53 -7.17 -13.91
N ASN A 440 -36.31 -7.94 -12.82
CA ASN A 440 -34.98 -8.46 -12.45
C ASN A 440 -34.33 -9.24 -13.62
N HIS A 441 -35.09 -10.11 -14.27
CA HIS A 441 -34.58 -10.91 -15.39
C HIS A 441 -34.24 -10.06 -16.62
N ALA A 442 -35.10 -9.11 -16.99
CA ALA A 442 -34.83 -8.19 -18.11
C ALA A 442 -33.60 -7.32 -17.87
N LEU A 443 -33.41 -6.81 -16.64
CA LEU A 443 -32.23 -6.01 -16.29
C LEU A 443 -30.95 -6.84 -16.35
N GLY A 444 -30.96 -8.07 -15.84
CA GLY A 444 -29.82 -8.99 -15.95
C GLY A 444 -29.43 -9.31 -17.39
N LYS A 445 -30.42 -9.49 -18.27
CA LYS A 445 -30.22 -9.76 -19.70
C LYS A 445 -29.99 -8.51 -20.56
N SER A 446 -30.13 -7.32 -19.98
CA SER A 446 -30.20 -6.05 -20.73
C SER A 446 -31.26 -6.08 -21.85
N SER A 447 -32.41 -6.67 -21.57
CA SER A 447 -33.54 -6.83 -22.50
C SER A 447 -34.61 -5.76 -22.28
N LEU A 448 -35.21 -5.28 -23.36
CA LEU A 448 -36.37 -4.38 -23.35
C LEU A 448 -37.69 -5.09 -23.71
N LYS A 449 -37.67 -6.43 -23.75
CA LYS A 449 -38.84 -7.23 -24.11
C LYS A 449 -39.80 -7.32 -22.92
N PRO A 450 -41.10 -7.04 -23.10
CA PRO A 450 -42.09 -7.12 -22.03
C PRO A 450 -42.14 -8.49 -21.32
N GLU A 451 -41.92 -9.58 -22.06
CA GLU A 451 -41.92 -10.95 -21.55
C GLU A 451 -40.75 -11.25 -20.60
N ASP A 452 -39.64 -10.51 -20.69
CA ASP A 452 -38.49 -10.68 -19.81
C ASP A 452 -38.64 -9.91 -18.49
N CYS A 453 -39.65 -9.04 -18.37
CA CYS A 453 -39.85 -8.16 -17.21
C CYS A 453 -40.50 -8.90 -16.03
N VAL A 454 -39.85 -9.97 -15.57
CA VAL A 454 -40.31 -10.83 -14.48
C VAL A 454 -39.44 -10.69 -13.21
N PRO A 455 -40.04 -10.90 -12.02
CA PRO A 455 -39.31 -10.84 -10.75
C PRO A 455 -38.27 -11.94 -10.56
N ASP A 456 -38.49 -13.12 -11.13
CA ASP A 456 -37.59 -14.26 -10.96
C ASP A 456 -36.30 -14.06 -11.74
N TYR A 457 -35.16 -14.12 -11.05
CA TYR A 457 -33.83 -14.00 -11.62
C TYR A 457 -32.95 -15.21 -11.33
N SER A 458 -33.52 -16.32 -10.83
CA SER A 458 -32.81 -17.55 -10.49
C SER A 458 -32.20 -18.25 -11.71
N THR A 459 -32.74 -18.00 -12.90
CA THR A 459 -32.29 -18.59 -14.17
C THR A 459 -31.22 -17.76 -14.89
N LEU A 460 -30.75 -16.66 -14.31
CA LEU A 460 -29.67 -15.85 -14.87
C LEU A 460 -28.31 -16.56 -14.71
N SER A 461 -27.47 -16.47 -15.74
CA SER A 461 -26.06 -16.86 -15.64
C SER A 461 -25.28 -15.91 -14.71
N GLU A 462 -24.11 -16.32 -14.22
CA GLU A 462 -23.27 -15.49 -13.34
C GLU A 462 -22.97 -14.09 -13.92
N THR A 463 -22.80 -14.00 -15.25
CA THR A 463 -22.55 -12.72 -15.93
C THR A 463 -23.81 -11.84 -15.92
N GLU A 464 -24.99 -12.42 -16.13
CA GLU A 464 -26.28 -11.70 -16.10
C GLU A 464 -26.67 -11.30 -14.67
N THR A 465 -26.37 -12.14 -13.67
CA THR A 465 -26.53 -11.81 -12.25
C THR A 465 -25.64 -10.63 -11.85
N LYS A 466 -24.40 -10.59 -12.35
CA LYS A 466 -23.51 -9.44 -12.16
C LYS A 466 -24.10 -8.16 -12.78
N THR A 467 -24.64 -8.25 -13.99
CA THR A 467 -25.34 -7.13 -14.66
C THR A 467 -26.53 -6.63 -13.85
N LEU A 468 -27.35 -7.54 -13.30
CA LEU A 468 -28.48 -7.17 -12.43
C LEU A 468 -28.01 -6.45 -11.15
N ASN A 469 -26.93 -6.93 -10.53
CA ASN A 469 -26.35 -6.27 -9.35
C ASN A 469 -25.82 -4.88 -9.68
N ASP A 470 -25.16 -4.73 -10.83
CA ASP A 470 -24.68 -3.43 -11.32
C ASP A 470 -25.86 -2.46 -11.56
N TRP A 471 -27.01 -2.95 -12.07
CA TRP A 471 -28.23 -2.16 -12.20
C TRP A 471 -28.83 -1.75 -10.85
N HIS A 472 -28.89 -2.65 -9.86
CA HIS A 472 -29.36 -2.30 -8.51
C HIS A 472 -28.49 -1.21 -7.88
N ILE A 473 -27.16 -1.31 -8.00
CA ILE A 473 -26.21 -0.27 -7.56
C ILE A 473 -26.41 1.03 -8.34
N PHE A 474 -26.66 0.96 -9.64
CA PHE A 474 -26.92 2.14 -10.47
C PHE A 474 -28.18 2.89 -10.01
N PHE A 475 -29.25 2.16 -9.65
CA PHE A 475 -30.51 2.72 -9.19
C PHE A 475 -30.43 3.29 -7.78
N SER A 476 -29.78 2.59 -6.84
CA SER A 476 -29.64 3.05 -5.45
C SER A 476 -28.86 4.35 -5.30
N LYS A 477 -28.05 4.71 -6.30
CA LYS A 477 -27.32 5.98 -6.36
C LYS A 477 -28.07 7.12 -7.06
N ARG A 478 -29.23 6.87 -7.67
CA ARG A 478 -29.95 7.86 -8.50
C ARG A 478 -31.42 8.05 -8.16
N TYR A 479 -32.02 7.10 -7.48
CA TYR A 479 -33.45 7.08 -7.19
C TYR A 479 -33.70 6.80 -5.71
N ASN A 480 -34.73 7.44 -5.17
CA ASN A 480 -35.15 7.21 -3.80
C ASN A 480 -35.74 5.80 -3.68
N ILE A 481 -35.32 5.06 -2.66
CA ILE A 481 -35.97 3.81 -2.27
C ILE A 481 -37.20 4.18 -1.45
N VAL A 482 -38.39 3.93 -1.99
CA VAL A 482 -39.68 4.33 -1.40
C VAL A 482 -40.41 3.20 -0.70
N GLY A 483 -39.88 1.97 -0.76
CA GLY A 483 -40.43 0.82 -0.06
C GLY A 483 -39.78 -0.48 -0.51
N ARG A 484 -40.28 -1.60 0.01
CA ARG A 484 -39.87 -2.95 -0.37
C ARG A 484 -41.05 -3.82 -0.79
N LEU A 485 -40.80 -4.72 -1.73
CA LEU A 485 -41.73 -5.77 -2.11
C LEU A 485 -41.65 -6.92 -1.10
N PRO A 486 -42.77 -7.63 -0.83
CA PRO A 486 -42.75 -8.87 -0.05
C PRO A 486 -41.78 -9.88 -0.68
N LYS A 487 -40.94 -10.50 0.17
CA LYS A 487 -40.07 -11.60 -0.26
C LYS A 487 -40.91 -12.69 -0.90
N ALA A 488 -40.53 -13.11 -2.12
CA ALA A 488 -41.12 -14.29 -2.72
C ALA A 488 -40.74 -15.52 -1.87
N GLU A 489 -41.65 -16.48 -1.71
CA GLU A 489 -41.48 -17.65 -0.82
C GLU A 489 -40.26 -18.56 -1.13
N ASN A 490 -39.48 -18.27 -2.17
CA ASN A 490 -38.36 -19.10 -2.63
C ASN A 490 -36.94 -18.64 -2.22
N GLU A 491 -36.76 -17.54 -1.46
CA GLU A 491 -35.42 -17.07 -1.03
C GLU A 491 -34.92 -17.66 0.32
N SER A 492 -35.42 -18.83 0.74
CA SER A 492 -35.06 -19.49 2.01
C SER A 492 -34.03 -20.63 1.90
N ARG A 493 -33.33 -20.76 0.78
CA ARG A 493 -32.19 -21.68 0.64
C ARG A 493 -31.04 -21.03 -0.14
N ILE A 494 -30.05 -20.51 0.60
CA ILE A 494 -28.60 -20.74 0.51
C ILE A 494 -27.93 -19.94 1.62
#